data_AF-A0AAQ3JMG7-F1
#
_entry.id   AF-A0AAQ3JMG7-F1
#
_cell.length_a   1.000
_cell.length_b   1.000
_cell.length_c   1.000
_cell.angle_alpha   90.00
_cell.angle_beta   90.00
_cell.angle_gamma   90.00
#
_symmetry.space_group_name_H-M   'P 1'
#
loop_
_entity.id
_entity.type
_entity.pdbx_description
1 polymer ?
#
loop_
_entity_poly.entity_id
_entity_poly.type
_entity_poly.pdbx_seq_one_letter_code
_entity_poly.pdbx_strand_id
1 'polypeptide(L)'
;MEPEARAFLLLSRQIEEIKTLPERSTAYVALLQLLRSGAPDHPPSVEALSRSSPSLLHLLLSDIHHCDEETAAYALRCLGFMLYHPSIVETIPEEVAILALESLVKLITTTKMKAICNLGVWCVSIQQISGLVVEPRLALILKAAIHALDNPFGSLSTTYEATQVLMKLSTQYGVEMRSMSNIWVPPLYRRLISNDKRERDMAERCLLKTKSIICPPTLILSTVVISDLKQKLLPNMWQMMDISQDYKQKVLIIQAWGWYICLLGSDALNDRHLVNKMLKVPERTFIHSDIQVQIATLFAWESFIDALLPPLMIECGLNIIHSMIQHRGPAPSSDEKIIGLLRRIKVLMTPLYSIILSKCDLSVRLRCLLTWRCLLHKLDVLVNHPSVIKTIFWQILEVILSRGPDDENLYLWNSCIDLLDQFLLAKVKVGETIVNSEEQSAFPAKQAISGSNTKTNALLLDHPIKWLPWNISDLDYHLNKVLSIIQPEQTKIMTSDQRCLTVDAALKIFRSILQGVQIEVKKFSDHRDKIQDYVTTLCKFRKLVCEATTLNHNGNQLKDFSWVHAQFTKVIRDELEPSLLSSYILD
;
A
#
# COMPACT_ATOMS: atom_id res chain seq x y z
N MET A 1 4.14 58.92 -17.36
CA MET A 1 4.74 57.64 -17.84
C MET A 1 3.89 56.53 -17.26
N GLU A 2 3.36 55.64 -18.10
CA GLU A 2 2.72 54.43 -17.60
C GLU A 2 3.70 53.60 -16.78
N PRO A 3 3.24 52.94 -15.70
CA PRO A 3 4.10 52.16 -14.80
C PRO A 3 4.87 51.05 -15.53
N GLU A 4 4.32 50.51 -16.61
CA GLU A 4 4.94 49.50 -17.47
C GLU A 4 6.16 50.02 -18.24
N ALA A 5 6.04 51.19 -18.89
CA ALA A 5 7.13 51.81 -19.64
C ALA A 5 8.32 52.15 -18.72
N ARG A 6 8.05 52.53 -17.46
CA ARG A 6 9.08 52.77 -16.45
C ARG A 6 9.79 51.48 -16.04
N ALA A 7 9.06 50.39 -15.86
CA ALA A 7 9.64 49.08 -15.54
C ALA A 7 10.51 48.55 -16.69
N PHE A 8 10.05 48.68 -17.94
CA PHE A 8 10.80 48.28 -19.13
C PHE A 8 12.10 49.07 -19.31
N LEU A 9 12.08 50.39 -19.09
CA LEU A 9 13.28 51.22 -19.16
C LEU A 9 14.31 50.87 -18.07
N LEU A 10 13.84 50.59 -16.85
CA LEU A 10 14.70 50.15 -15.75
C LEU A 10 15.36 48.80 -16.07
N LEU A 11 14.59 47.84 -16.59
CA LEU A 11 15.11 46.53 -17.01
C LEU A 11 16.11 46.65 -18.15
N SER A 12 15.79 47.44 -19.17
CA SER A 12 16.68 47.67 -20.32
C SER A 12 18.00 48.30 -19.89
N ARG A 13 17.95 49.25 -18.95
CA ARG A 13 19.15 49.85 -18.36
C ARG A 13 19.99 48.82 -17.60
N GLN A 14 19.36 47.98 -16.77
CA GLN A 14 20.09 46.93 -16.03
C GLN A 14 20.74 45.91 -16.98
N ILE A 15 20.05 45.52 -18.06
CA ILE A 15 20.62 44.63 -19.08
C ILE A 15 21.85 45.26 -19.74
N GLU A 16 21.82 46.56 -20.02
CA GLU A 16 22.96 47.25 -20.62
C GLU A 16 24.12 47.44 -19.62
N GLU A 17 23.81 47.66 -18.34
CA GLU A 17 24.81 47.68 -17.26
C GLU A 17 25.52 46.33 -17.14
N ILE A 18 24.83 45.19 -17.26
CA ILE A 18 25.47 43.85 -17.25
C ILE A 18 26.44 43.67 -18.43
N LYS A 19 26.11 44.18 -19.63
CA LYS A 19 26.99 44.08 -20.80
C LYS A 19 28.26 44.91 -20.66
N THR A 20 28.17 46.05 -19.99
CA THR A 20 29.23 47.07 -19.95
C THR A 20 30.11 46.99 -18.72
N LEU A 21 29.59 46.47 -17.59
CA LEU A 21 30.35 46.40 -16.35
C LEU A 21 31.38 45.25 -16.35
N PRO A 22 32.61 45.50 -15.85
CA PRO A 22 33.62 44.46 -15.68
C PRO A 22 33.25 43.50 -14.53
N GLU A 23 32.55 43.99 -13.51
CA GLU A 23 32.13 43.22 -12.33
C GLU A 23 30.64 42.86 -12.43
N ARG A 24 30.31 41.93 -13.33
CA ARG A 24 28.94 41.55 -13.69
C ARG A 24 28.10 41.02 -12.53
N SER A 25 28.74 40.47 -11.49
CA SER A 25 28.05 39.95 -10.30
C SER A 25 27.18 41.02 -9.61
N THR A 26 27.68 42.25 -9.48
CA THR A 26 26.95 43.38 -8.87
C THR A 26 25.72 43.77 -9.67
N ALA A 27 25.83 43.77 -11.00
CA ALA A 27 24.74 44.05 -11.92
C ALA A 27 23.65 42.97 -11.84
N TYR A 28 24.03 41.69 -11.75
CA TYR A 28 23.07 40.62 -11.54
C TYR A 28 22.39 40.66 -10.17
N VAL A 29 23.07 41.13 -9.12
CA VAL A 29 22.44 41.34 -7.80
C VAL A 29 21.33 42.40 -7.90
N ALA A 30 21.63 43.54 -8.54
CA ALA A 30 20.65 44.60 -8.76
C ALA A 30 19.47 44.12 -9.61
N LEU A 31 19.73 43.38 -10.68
CA LEU A 31 18.69 42.75 -11.50
C LEU A 31 17.84 41.79 -10.66
N LEU A 32 18.44 40.91 -9.87
CA LEU A 32 17.72 39.93 -9.05
C LEU A 32 16.84 40.61 -7.98
N GLN A 33 17.30 41.72 -7.39
CA GLN A 33 16.49 42.52 -6.47
C GLN A 33 15.28 43.14 -7.18
N LEU A 34 15.46 43.61 -8.41
CA LEU A 34 14.37 44.15 -9.23
C LEU A 34 13.38 43.05 -9.64
N LEU A 35 13.86 41.86 -10.00
CA LEU A 35 13.03 40.68 -10.28
C LEU A 35 12.18 40.29 -9.06
N ARG A 36 12.79 40.22 -7.87
CA ARG A 36 12.11 39.83 -6.62
C ARG A 36 11.12 40.86 -6.10
N SER A 37 11.43 42.15 -6.25
CA SER A 37 10.52 43.23 -5.85
C SER A 37 9.36 43.43 -6.82
N GLY A 38 9.45 42.88 -8.03
CA GLY A 38 8.43 42.95 -9.08
C GLY A 38 7.43 41.78 -9.15
N ALA A 39 7.42 40.83 -8.21
CA ALA A 39 6.50 39.68 -8.17
C ALA A 39 5.80 39.55 -6.80
N PRO A 40 4.53 39.11 -6.65
CA PRO A 40 3.43 38.84 -7.59
C PRO A 40 2.34 39.94 -7.64
N ASP A 41 2.53 41.08 -6.96
CA ASP A 41 1.46 42.09 -6.77
C ASP A 41 1.37 43.17 -7.86
N HIS A 42 2.22 43.09 -8.90
CA HIS A 42 2.29 44.11 -9.96
C HIS A 42 2.38 43.50 -11.38
N PRO A 43 1.25 43.45 -12.13
CA PRO A 43 1.21 43.03 -13.54
C PRO A 43 2.22 43.72 -14.49
N PRO A 44 2.53 45.03 -14.34
CA PRO A 44 3.38 45.76 -15.31
C PRO A 44 4.85 45.30 -15.35
N SER A 45 5.40 44.79 -14.25
CA SER A 45 6.80 44.33 -14.18
C SER A 45 6.99 42.99 -14.89
N VAL A 46 6.01 42.10 -14.83
CA VAL A 46 6.04 40.78 -15.50
C VAL A 46 5.91 40.94 -17.02
N GLU A 47 5.08 41.87 -17.49
CA GLU A 47 4.92 42.16 -18.92
C GLU A 47 6.17 42.83 -19.51
N ALA A 48 6.76 43.80 -18.79
CA ALA A 48 8.05 44.38 -19.17
C ALA A 48 9.18 43.34 -19.22
N LEU A 49 9.22 42.40 -18.26
CA LEU A 49 10.17 41.29 -18.26
C LEU A 49 9.99 40.37 -19.44
N SER A 50 8.75 40.07 -19.79
CA SER A 50 8.41 39.22 -20.92
C SER A 50 8.96 39.78 -22.23
N ARG A 51 8.85 41.10 -22.43
CA ARG A 51 9.40 41.81 -23.60
C ARG A 51 10.93 41.77 -23.67
N SER A 52 11.63 41.89 -22.54
CA SER A 52 13.10 41.87 -22.50
C SER A 52 13.69 40.45 -22.42
N SER A 53 12.85 39.43 -22.20
CA SER A 53 13.26 38.07 -21.85
C SER A 53 14.24 37.40 -22.83
N PRO A 54 14.09 37.49 -24.17
CA PRO A 54 14.98 36.76 -25.07
C PRO A 54 16.42 37.29 -25.02
N SER A 55 16.57 38.62 -24.98
CA SER A 55 17.89 39.27 -24.92
C SER A 55 18.61 38.99 -23.60
N LEU A 56 17.88 39.00 -22.49
CA LEU A 56 18.40 38.71 -21.16
C LEU A 56 18.79 37.22 -21.04
N LEU A 57 18.00 36.30 -21.59
CA LEU A 57 18.30 34.87 -21.55
C LEU A 57 19.60 34.54 -22.26
N HIS A 58 19.87 35.10 -23.44
CA HIS A 58 21.14 34.86 -24.13
C HIS A 58 22.35 35.31 -23.29
N LEU A 59 22.24 36.45 -22.61
CA LEU A 59 23.29 36.96 -21.73
C LEU A 59 23.49 36.03 -20.51
N LEU A 60 22.40 35.64 -19.86
CA LEU A 60 22.42 34.69 -18.74
C LEU A 60 23.07 33.36 -19.13
N LEU A 61 22.65 32.76 -20.26
CA LEU A 61 23.16 31.47 -20.73
C LEU A 61 24.66 31.49 -21.07
N SER A 62 25.19 32.65 -21.47
CA SER A 62 26.63 32.85 -21.59
C SER A 62 27.30 32.86 -20.21
N ASP A 63 26.78 33.66 -19.28
CA ASP A 63 27.42 33.93 -17.99
C ASP A 63 27.28 32.80 -16.96
N ILE A 64 26.34 31.87 -17.12
CA ILE A 64 26.30 30.67 -16.26
C ILE A 64 27.53 29.77 -16.41
N HIS A 65 28.28 29.91 -17.51
CA HIS A 65 29.54 29.19 -17.76
C HIS A 65 30.79 30.02 -17.39
N HIS A 66 30.61 31.18 -16.77
CA HIS A 66 31.72 32.06 -16.41
C HIS A 66 32.66 31.40 -15.39
N CYS A 67 33.96 31.71 -15.47
CA CYS A 67 34.97 31.18 -14.55
C CYS A 67 34.84 31.71 -13.11
N ASP A 68 34.12 32.81 -12.94
CA ASP A 68 33.85 33.44 -11.64
C ASP A 68 32.58 32.85 -11.02
N GLU A 69 32.70 32.34 -9.78
CA GLU A 69 31.61 31.69 -9.05
C GLU A 69 30.45 32.64 -8.79
N GLU A 70 30.73 33.88 -8.39
CA GLU A 70 29.69 34.82 -8.01
C GLU A 70 28.85 35.22 -9.21
N THR A 71 29.50 35.59 -10.32
CA THR A 71 28.83 35.93 -11.57
C THR A 71 27.96 34.78 -12.06
N ALA A 72 28.51 33.56 -12.14
CA ALA A 72 27.74 32.38 -12.58
C ALA A 72 26.59 32.05 -11.63
N ALA A 73 26.78 32.18 -10.31
CA ALA A 73 25.74 31.93 -9.31
C ALA A 73 24.59 32.94 -9.39
N TYR A 74 24.88 34.23 -9.57
CA TYR A 74 23.83 35.25 -9.72
C TYR A 74 23.12 35.17 -11.06
N ALA A 75 23.84 34.85 -12.14
CA ALA A 75 23.23 34.54 -13.44
C ALA A 75 22.26 33.36 -13.32
N LEU A 76 22.66 32.26 -12.66
CA LEU A 76 21.78 31.11 -12.42
C LEU A 76 20.54 31.47 -11.58
N ARG A 77 20.67 32.34 -10.56
CA ARG A 77 19.53 32.79 -9.76
C ARG A 77 18.53 33.60 -10.60
N CYS A 78 19.03 34.48 -11.48
CA CYS A 78 18.18 35.22 -12.41
C CYS A 78 17.51 34.29 -13.41
N LEU A 79 18.27 33.34 -13.99
CA LEU A 79 17.73 32.33 -14.90
C LEU A 79 16.64 31.49 -14.24
N GLY A 80 16.89 30.98 -13.03
CA GLY A 80 15.90 30.21 -12.30
C GLY A 80 14.64 30.99 -11.97
N PHE A 81 14.74 32.29 -11.65
CA PHE A 81 13.57 33.16 -11.51
C PHE A 81 12.76 33.23 -12.81
N MET A 82 13.42 33.46 -13.94
CA MET A 82 12.75 33.52 -15.25
C MET A 82 12.07 32.20 -15.61
N LEU A 83 12.74 31.07 -15.35
CA LEU A 83 12.19 29.73 -15.64
C LEU A 83 11.07 29.33 -14.67
N TYR A 84 10.97 29.93 -13.48
CA TYR A 84 9.95 29.61 -12.50
C TYR A 84 8.59 30.25 -12.79
N HIS A 85 8.56 31.43 -13.42
CA HIS A 85 7.32 32.19 -13.62
C HIS A 85 6.62 31.81 -14.95
N PRO A 86 5.42 31.21 -14.92
CA PRO A 86 4.74 30.75 -16.14
C PRO A 86 4.57 31.85 -17.20
N SER A 87 4.16 33.06 -16.79
CA SER A 87 3.94 34.19 -17.69
C SER A 87 5.21 34.63 -18.44
N ILE A 88 6.38 34.51 -17.81
CA ILE A 88 7.65 34.82 -18.48
C ILE A 88 7.97 33.68 -19.44
N VAL A 89 7.87 32.43 -18.97
CA VAL A 89 8.20 31.24 -19.75
C VAL A 89 7.36 31.12 -21.03
N GLU A 90 6.08 31.47 -20.99
CA GLU A 90 5.19 31.51 -22.16
C GLU A 90 5.67 32.45 -23.27
N THR A 91 6.46 33.48 -22.92
CA THR A 91 7.02 34.43 -23.90
C THR A 91 8.39 34.03 -24.45
N ILE A 92 9.01 33.00 -23.87
CA ILE A 92 10.31 32.50 -24.33
C ILE A 92 10.11 31.67 -25.60
N PRO A 93 10.79 31.99 -26.71
CA PRO A 93 10.74 31.15 -27.91
C PRO A 93 11.22 29.72 -27.63
N GLU A 94 10.59 28.75 -28.28
CA GLU A 94 10.88 27.32 -28.06
C GLU A 94 12.38 27.01 -28.20
N GLU A 95 13.03 27.52 -29.24
CA GLU A 95 14.45 27.36 -29.51
C GLU A 95 15.35 27.87 -28.36
N VAL A 96 14.96 28.97 -27.71
CA VAL A 96 15.70 29.55 -26.59
C VAL A 96 15.48 28.74 -25.32
N ALA A 97 14.26 28.24 -25.09
CA ALA A 97 13.97 27.34 -23.97
C ALA A 97 14.74 26.01 -24.09
N ILE A 98 14.85 25.49 -25.31
CA ILE A 98 15.68 24.33 -25.66
C ILE A 98 17.14 24.59 -25.30
N LEU A 99 17.69 25.71 -25.78
CA LEU A 99 19.08 26.10 -25.51
C LEU A 99 19.33 26.25 -24.00
N ALA A 100 18.37 26.80 -23.27
CA ALA A 100 18.47 26.98 -21.83
C ALA A 100 18.58 25.63 -21.09
N LEU A 101 17.72 24.66 -21.42
CA LEU A 101 17.78 23.32 -20.83
C LEU A 101 19.07 22.59 -21.16
N GLU A 102 19.50 22.63 -22.42
CA GLU A 102 20.75 21.97 -22.84
C GLU A 102 21.98 22.60 -22.21
N SER A 103 21.98 23.93 -22.06
CA SER A 103 23.03 24.66 -21.35
C SER A 103 23.07 24.29 -19.87
N LEU A 104 21.93 24.18 -19.19
CA LEU A 104 21.85 23.73 -17.81
C LEU A 104 22.36 22.28 -17.65
N VAL A 105 21.96 21.37 -18.54
CA VAL A 105 22.43 19.97 -18.53
C VAL A 105 23.96 19.90 -18.69
N LYS A 106 24.51 20.64 -19.64
CA LYS A 106 25.96 20.74 -19.86
C LYS A 106 26.67 21.30 -18.63
N LEU A 107 26.16 22.39 -18.07
CA LEU A 107 26.72 23.02 -16.88
C LEU A 107 26.77 22.04 -15.70
N ILE A 108 25.64 21.39 -15.39
CA ILE A 108 25.53 20.44 -14.26
C ILE A 108 26.52 19.30 -14.39
N THR A 109 26.73 18.79 -15.61
CA THR A 109 27.59 17.61 -15.86
C THR A 109 29.08 17.93 -16.01
N THR A 110 29.45 19.20 -16.20
CA THR A 110 30.85 19.60 -16.45
C THR A 110 31.45 20.47 -15.35
N THR A 111 30.62 21.17 -14.57
CA THR A 111 31.11 22.09 -13.55
C THR A 111 31.85 21.37 -12.43
N LYS A 112 32.93 21.98 -11.94
CA LYS A 112 33.67 21.52 -10.75
C LYS A 112 33.26 22.28 -9.48
N MET A 113 32.29 23.19 -9.60
CA MET A 113 31.92 24.12 -8.54
C MET A 113 30.59 23.67 -7.93
N LYS A 114 30.63 23.28 -6.65
CA LYS A 114 29.47 22.75 -5.93
C LYS A 114 28.27 23.69 -6.00
N ALA A 115 28.46 24.99 -5.73
CA ALA A 115 27.36 25.95 -5.69
C ALA A 115 26.67 26.09 -7.05
N ILE A 116 27.45 26.10 -8.13
CA ILE A 116 26.98 26.20 -9.51
C ILE A 116 26.21 24.93 -9.89
N CYS A 117 26.71 23.74 -9.56
CA CYS A 117 25.96 22.50 -9.78
C CYS A 117 24.62 22.52 -9.03
N ASN A 118 24.63 22.90 -7.75
CA ASN A 118 23.43 22.97 -6.91
C ASN A 118 22.38 23.94 -7.49
N LEU A 119 22.80 25.14 -7.91
CA LEU A 119 21.92 26.13 -8.54
C LEU A 119 21.42 25.68 -9.92
N GLY A 120 22.25 25.01 -10.72
CA GLY A 120 21.85 24.45 -12.01
C GLY A 120 20.75 23.40 -11.86
N VAL A 121 20.91 22.46 -10.92
CA VAL A 121 19.90 21.44 -10.62
C VAL A 121 18.63 22.07 -10.06
N TRP A 122 18.75 23.11 -9.22
CA TRP A 122 17.60 23.89 -8.75
C TRP A 122 16.84 24.58 -9.89
N CYS A 123 17.54 25.17 -10.88
CA CYS A 123 16.88 25.75 -12.06
C CYS A 123 16.06 24.70 -12.82
N VAL A 124 16.61 23.49 -12.98
CA VAL A 124 15.90 22.36 -13.59
C VAL A 124 14.70 21.91 -12.75
N SER A 125 14.78 21.98 -11.41
CA SER A 125 13.69 21.54 -10.53
C SER A 125 12.51 22.53 -10.51
N ILE A 126 12.75 23.83 -10.67
CA ILE A 126 11.70 24.86 -10.58
C ILE A 126 11.07 25.24 -11.93
N GLN A 127 11.72 24.91 -13.06
CA GLN A 127 11.31 25.34 -14.41
C GLN A 127 9.84 25.04 -14.76
N GLN A 128 9.14 25.96 -15.42
CA GLN A 128 7.74 25.80 -15.88
C GLN A 128 7.64 25.75 -17.42
N ILE A 129 8.69 25.28 -18.09
CA ILE A 129 8.77 25.15 -19.55
C ILE A 129 7.73 24.14 -20.03
N SER A 130 7.13 24.45 -21.19
CA SER A 130 6.17 23.59 -21.87
C SER A 130 6.67 22.15 -21.98
N GLY A 131 5.77 21.20 -21.72
CA GLY A 131 6.04 19.77 -21.86
C GLY A 131 6.54 19.38 -23.25
N LEU A 132 6.11 20.11 -24.30
CA LEU A 132 6.56 19.92 -25.69
C LEU A 132 8.09 20.07 -25.83
N VAL A 133 8.71 20.87 -24.98
CA VAL A 133 10.16 21.11 -24.99
C VAL A 133 10.91 20.15 -24.06
N VAL A 134 10.33 19.89 -22.89
CA VAL A 134 10.95 19.10 -21.81
C VAL A 134 10.91 17.61 -22.13
N GLU A 135 9.77 17.09 -22.61
CA GLU A 135 9.54 15.67 -22.86
C GLU A 135 10.59 15.04 -23.81
N PRO A 136 10.90 15.64 -24.98
CA PRO A 136 11.95 15.11 -25.87
C PRO A 136 13.35 15.11 -25.26
N ARG A 137 13.56 15.88 -24.17
CA ARG A 137 14.87 16.08 -23.51
C ARG A 137 14.96 15.40 -22.16
N LEU A 138 13.94 14.65 -21.75
CA LEU A 138 13.91 13.95 -20.46
C LEU A 138 15.17 13.13 -20.22
N ALA A 139 15.68 12.43 -21.24
CA ALA A 139 16.89 11.64 -21.11
C ALA A 139 18.14 12.47 -20.74
N LEU A 140 18.27 13.66 -21.34
CA LEU A 140 19.38 14.58 -21.07
C LEU A 140 19.26 15.20 -19.67
N ILE A 141 18.04 15.63 -19.31
CA ILE A 141 17.74 16.17 -17.98
C ILE A 141 18.00 15.12 -16.90
N LEU A 142 17.55 13.89 -17.15
CA LEU A 142 17.76 12.76 -16.24
C LEU A 142 19.26 12.49 -16.05
N LYS A 143 20.05 12.50 -17.13
CA LYS A 143 21.51 12.35 -17.05
C LYS A 143 22.14 13.39 -16.12
N ALA A 144 21.73 14.65 -16.22
CA ALA A 144 22.20 15.71 -15.33
C ALA A 144 21.76 15.50 -13.87
N ALA A 145 20.50 15.12 -13.66
CA ALA A 145 19.98 14.82 -12.32
C ALA A 145 20.71 13.63 -11.68
N ILE A 146 21.00 12.56 -12.43
CA ILE A 146 21.73 11.39 -11.94
C ILE A 146 23.19 11.73 -11.64
N HIS A 147 23.84 12.53 -12.49
CA HIS A 147 25.18 13.03 -12.18
C HIS A 147 25.22 13.80 -10.86
N ALA A 148 24.27 14.71 -10.63
CA ALA A 148 24.16 15.42 -9.36
C ALA A 148 23.83 14.49 -8.18
N LEU A 149 22.97 13.49 -8.41
CA LEU A 149 22.57 12.52 -7.40
C LEU A 149 23.72 11.59 -7.00
N ASP A 150 24.58 11.18 -7.94
CA ASP A 150 25.82 10.43 -7.71
C ASP A 150 26.82 11.18 -6.81
N ASN A 151 26.51 12.45 -6.53
CA ASN A 151 27.13 13.26 -5.50
C ASN A 151 28.64 13.44 -5.67
N PRO A 152 29.11 13.93 -6.84
CA PRO A 152 30.53 14.11 -7.10
C PRO A 152 31.22 15.06 -6.11
N PHE A 153 30.46 15.91 -5.42
CA PHE A 153 30.95 16.87 -4.43
C PHE A 153 30.83 16.41 -2.98
N GLY A 154 30.27 15.22 -2.71
CA GLY A 154 30.00 14.78 -1.34
C GLY A 154 29.01 15.69 -0.57
N SER A 155 28.12 16.38 -1.28
CA SER A 155 27.18 17.37 -0.75
C SER A 155 25.73 16.90 -0.74
N LEU A 156 25.14 16.85 0.46
CA LEU A 156 23.72 16.51 0.63
C LEU A 156 22.74 17.53 0.03
N SER A 157 23.16 18.79 -0.12
CA SER A 157 22.30 19.79 -0.78
C SER A 157 22.09 19.44 -2.25
N THR A 158 23.15 18.97 -2.93
CA THR A 158 23.13 18.63 -4.35
C THR A 158 22.26 17.40 -4.58
N THR A 159 22.34 16.40 -3.69
CA THR A 159 21.48 15.22 -3.75
C THR A 159 20.02 15.55 -3.42
N TYR A 160 19.76 16.51 -2.53
CA TYR A 160 18.41 17.02 -2.25
C TYR A 160 17.77 17.61 -3.51
N GLU A 161 18.45 18.56 -4.15
CA GLU A 161 17.94 19.21 -5.36
C GLU A 161 17.73 18.21 -6.50
N ALA A 162 18.67 17.27 -6.70
CA ALA A 162 18.53 16.23 -7.71
C ALA A 162 17.29 15.35 -7.46
N THR A 163 16.99 15.06 -6.19
CA THR A 163 15.80 14.30 -5.81
C THR A 163 14.52 15.09 -6.12
N GLN A 164 14.51 16.41 -5.95
CA GLN A 164 13.35 17.24 -6.33
C GLN A 164 13.11 17.20 -7.84
N VAL A 165 14.17 17.23 -8.65
CA VAL A 165 14.07 17.05 -10.11
C VAL A 165 13.39 15.71 -10.42
N LEU A 166 13.88 14.60 -9.84
CA LEU A 166 13.31 13.28 -10.09
C LEU A 166 11.84 13.19 -9.70
N MET A 167 11.46 13.74 -8.55
CA MET A 167 10.06 13.75 -8.09
C MET A 167 9.17 14.56 -9.02
N LYS A 168 9.62 15.74 -9.47
CA LYS A 168 8.87 16.59 -10.40
C LYS A 168 8.69 15.91 -11.75
N LEU A 169 9.77 15.42 -12.35
CA LEU A 169 9.72 14.74 -13.65
C LEU A 169 8.83 13.49 -13.58
N SER A 170 8.93 12.72 -12.50
CA SER A 170 8.07 11.55 -12.27
C SER A 170 6.59 11.94 -12.22
N THR A 171 6.26 13.03 -11.53
CA THR A 171 4.87 13.49 -11.40
C THR A 171 4.31 14.02 -12.73
N GLN A 172 5.15 14.68 -13.54
CA GLN A 172 4.73 15.31 -14.80
C GLN A 172 4.74 14.34 -16.00
N TYR A 173 5.71 13.41 -16.05
CA TYR A 173 6.00 12.55 -17.20
C TYR A 173 6.07 11.08 -16.78
N GLY A 174 5.02 10.61 -16.09
CA GLY A 174 5.03 9.31 -15.41
C GLY A 174 5.30 8.12 -16.33
N VAL A 175 4.84 8.16 -17.58
CA VAL A 175 5.00 7.05 -18.55
C VAL A 175 6.46 6.96 -19.01
N GLU A 176 7.04 8.08 -19.41
CA GLU A 176 8.41 8.20 -19.89
C GLU A 176 9.39 7.88 -18.74
N MET A 177 9.14 8.45 -17.56
CA MET A 177 9.94 8.19 -16.36
C MET A 177 9.89 6.73 -15.93
N ARG A 178 8.74 6.05 -16.08
CA ARG A 178 8.65 4.60 -15.87
C ARG A 178 9.51 3.82 -16.86
N SER A 179 9.52 4.21 -18.13
CA SER A 179 10.37 3.57 -19.15
C SER A 179 11.87 3.68 -18.83
N MET A 180 12.28 4.79 -18.21
CA MET A 180 13.66 5.07 -17.82
C MET A 180 13.99 4.70 -16.36
N SER A 181 13.09 3.99 -15.66
CA SER A 181 13.23 3.66 -14.24
C SER A 181 14.50 2.89 -13.89
N ASN A 182 15.03 2.10 -14.83
CA ASN A 182 16.31 1.39 -14.68
C ASN A 182 17.53 2.33 -14.58
N ILE A 183 17.39 3.61 -14.90
CA ILE A 183 18.46 4.62 -14.84
C ILE A 183 18.40 5.39 -13.52
N TRP A 184 17.22 5.87 -13.13
CA TRP A 184 17.10 6.83 -12.04
C TRP A 184 16.70 6.26 -10.68
N VAL A 185 16.06 5.09 -10.66
CA VAL A 185 15.70 4.41 -9.40
C VAL A 185 16.92 3.79 -8.71
N PRO A 186 17.93 3.23 -9.41
CA PRO A 186 19.09 2.60 -8.75
C PRO A 186 19.89 3.50 -7.81
N PRO A 187 20.24 4.74 -8.18
CA PRO A 187 20.88 5.64 -7.24
C PRO A 187 20.06 5.88 -5.97
N LEU A 188 18.71 5.88 -6.04
CA LEU A 188 17.87 6.07 -4.87
C LEU A 188 17.86 4.84 -3.96
N TYR A 189 17.50 3.65 -4.46
CA TYR A 189 17.39 2.49 -3.57
C TYR A 189 18.73 2.08 -2.96
N ARG A 190 19.86 2.30 -3.65
CA ARG A 190 21.20 2.01 -3.12
C ARG A 190 21.51 2.83 -1.87
N ARG A 191 20.90 4.01 -1.73
CA ARG A 191 21.08 4.92 -0.59
C ARG A 191 20.24 4.52 0.63
N LEU A 192 19.29 3.59 0.51
CA LEU A 192 18.48 3.12 1.65
C LEU A 192 19.31 2.45 2.75
N ILE A 193 20.49 1.93 2.39
CA ILE A 193 21.46 1.34 3.32
C ILE A 193 22.70 2.23 3.53
N SER A 194 22.63 3.53 3.18
CA SER A 194 23.70 4.49 3.49
C SER A 194 23.89 4.63 5.00
N ASN A 195 25.09 4.98 5.45
CA ASN A 195 25.34 5.28 6.86
C ASN A 195 24.76 6.65 7.27
N ASP A 196 24.61 7.60 6.33
CA ASP A 196 24.02 8.92 6.62
C ASP A 196 22.49 8.83 6.63
N LYS A 197 21.89 9.19 7.79
CA LYS A 197 20.42 9.19 7.97
C LYS A 197 19.70 10.12 6.99
N ARG A 198 20.27 11.29 6.69
CA ARG A 198 19.64 12.28 5.80
C ARG A 198 19.58 11.77 4.38
N GLU A 199 20.59 11.01 3.93
CA GLU A 199 20.56 10.36 2.61
C GLU A 199 19.47 9.30 2.54
N ARG A 200 19.35 8.45 3.58
CA ARG A 200 18.30 7.43 3.65
C ARG A 200 16.91 8.06 3.61
N ASP A 201 16.65 9.01 4.50
CA ASP A 201 15.34 9.68 4.63
C ASP A 201 14.97 10.42 3.34
N MET A 202 15.95 10.93 2.58
CA MET A 202 15.73 11.55 1.27
C MET A 202 15.31 10.53 0.21
N ALA A 203 16.09 9.46 0.08
CA ALA A 203 15.87 8.43 -0.92
C ALA A 203 14.51 7.76 -0.68
N GLU A 204 14.19 7.42 0.56
CA GLU A 204 12.91 6.83 0.92
C GLU A 204 11.73 7.76 0.59
N ARG A 205 11.82 9.06 0.93
CA ARG A 205 10.76 10.02 0.57
C ARG A 205 10.53 10.13 -0.93
N CYS A 206 11.59 10.08 -1.73
CA CYS A 206 11.50 10.07 -3.18
C CYS A 206 10.80 8.80 -3.69
N LEU A 207 11.23 7.64 -3.20
CA LEU A 207 10.67 6.35 -3.57
C LEU A 207 9.18 6.25 -3.18
N LEU A 208 8.80 6.75 -2.00
CA LEU A 208 7.40 6.80 -1.56
C LEU A 208 6.54 7.63 -2.51
N LYS A 209 7.00 8.84 -2.87
CA LYS A 209 6.25 9.74 -3.76
C LYS A 209 6.15 9.23 -5.19
N THR A 210 7.12 8.43 -5.63
CA THR A 210 7.19 7.89 -6.99
C THR A 210 6.77 6.41 -7.07
N LYS A 211 6.29 5.82 -5.97
CA LYS A 211 5.96 4.38 -5.87
C LYS A 211 4.95 3.93 -6.92
N SER A 212 3.92 4.73 -7.19
CA SER A 212 2.89 4.42 -8.20
C SER A 212 3.43 4.37 -9.63
N ILE A 213 4.55 5.05 -9.89
CA ILE A 213 5.20 5.09 -11.20
C ILE A 213 6.17 3.92 -11.33
N ILE A 214 6.86 3.57 -10.24
CA ILE A 214 7.89 2.52 -10.23
C ILE A 214 7.28 1.12 -10.10
N CYS A 215 6.35 0.88 -9.17
CA CYS A 215 5.78 -0.43 -8.90
C CYS A 215 4.46 -0.63 -9.71
N PRO A 216 4.22 -1.81 -10.34
CA PRO A 216 5.16 -2.94 -10.44
C PRO A 216 6.38 -2.57 -11.30
N PRO A 217 7.59 -3.06 -10.98
CA PRO A 217 8.81 -2.68 -11.68
C PRO A 217 8.80 -3.14 -13.14
N THR A 218 9.50 -2.40 -14.01
CA THR A 218 9.80 -2.88 -15.36
C THR A 218 10.78 -4.06 -15.29
N LEU A 219 10.74 -4.95 -16.29
CA LEU A 219 11.66 -6.10 -16.35
C LEU A 219 13.13 -5.64 -16.30
N ILE A 220 13.46 -4.56 -17.03
CA ILE A 220 14.81 -3.99 -17.06
C ILE A 220 15.22 -3.52 -15.66
N LEU A 221 14.38 -2.78 -14.95
CA LEU A 221 14.67 -2.36 -13.58
C LEU A 221 14.89 -3.57 -12.65
N SER A 222 14.03 -4.57 -12.73
CA SER A 222 14.14 -5.81 -11.94
C SER A 222 15.50 -6.50 -12.14
N THR A 223 15.98 -6.60 -13.39
CA THR A 223 17.30 -7.20 -13.68
C THR A 223 18.47 -6.42 -13.06
N VAL A 224 18.40 -5.09 -13.07
CA VAL A 224 19.40 -4.22 -12.43
C VAL A 224 19.40 -4.42 -10.91
N VAL A 225 18.21 -4.49 -10.31
CA VAL A 225 18.03 -4.73 -8.87
C VAL A 225 18.59 -6.10 -8.46
N ILE A 226 18.33 -7.16 -9.25
CA ILE A 226 18.90 -8.50 -9.00
C ILE A 226 20.43 -8.45 -8.96
N SER A 227 21.05 -7.77 -9.94
CA SER A 227 22.50 -7.62 -10.00
C SER A 227 23.05 -6.91 -8.76
N ASP A 228 22.45 -5.77 -8.40
CA ASP A 228 22.87 -4.99 -7.24
C ASP A 228 22.70 -5.75 -5.91
N LEU A 229 21.59 -6.47 -5.76
CA LEU A 229 21.33 -7.30 -4.59
C LEU A 229 22.38 -8.38 -4.41
N LYS A 230 22.68 -9.12 -5.49
CA LYS A 230 23.66 -10.22 -5.46
C LYS A 230 25.09 -9.71 -5.20
N GLN A 231 25.46 -8.56 -5.75
CA GLN A 231 26.83 -8.06 -5.69
C GLN A 231 27.13 -7.22 -4.44
N LYS A 232 26.21 -6.37 -4.00
CA LYS A 232 26.51 -5.30 -3.01
C LYS A 232 25.47 -5.20 -1.89
N LEU A 233 24.19 -5.09 -2.22
CA LEU A 233 23.19 -4.67 -1.24
C LEU A 233 22.93 -5.75 -0.18
N LEU A 234 22.75 -7.01 -0.59
CA LEU A 234 22.46 -8.08 0.37
C LEU A 234 23.66 -8.34 1.31
N PRO A 235 24.92 -8.46 0.83
CA PRO A 235 26.09 -8.54 1.72
C PRO A 235 26.17 -7.37 2.71
N ASN A 236 25.90 -6.14 2.26
CA ASN A 236 25.93 -4.96 3.13
C ASN A 236 24.83 -5.01 4.20
N MET A 237 23.60 -5.41 3.84
CA MET A 237 22.52 -5.60 4.81
C MET A 237 22.89 -6.63 5.88
N TRP A 238 23.52 -7.75 5.48
CA TRP A 238 24.00 -8.77 6.41
C TRP A 238 25.03 -8.22 7.37
N GLN A 239 26.05 -7.56 6.84
CA GLN A 239 27.10 -6.95 7.64
C GLN A 239 26.53 -5.94 8.65
N MET A 240 25.61 -5.07 8.21
CA MET A 240 24.98 -4.08 9.08
C MET A 240 24.09 -4.73 10.16
N MET A 241 23.43 -5.85 9.83
CA MET A 241 22.60 -6.60 10.77
C MET A 241 23.42 -7.34 11.83
N ASP A 242 24.59 -7.87 11.47
CA ASP A 242 25.48 -8.59 12.38
C ASP A 242 26.29 -7.65 13.29
N ILE A 243 26.75 -6.51 12.76
CA ILE A 243 27.54 -5.53 13.53
C ILE A 243 26.66 -4.71 14.47
N SER A 244 25.45 -4.33 14.04
CA SER A 244 24.63 -3.40 14.80
C SER A 244 23.76 -4.10 15.83
N GLN A 245 23.94 -3.73 17.10
CA GLN A 245 23.03 -4.07 18.19
C GLN A 245 21.87 -3.07 18.34
N ASP A 246 21.89 -1.96 17.60
CA ASP A 246 20.84 -0.95 17.66
C ASP A 246 19.59 -1.39 16.88
N TYR A 247 18.46 -1.49 17.58
CA TYR A 247 17.17 -1.85 16.98
C TYR A 247 16.76 -0.87 15.87
N LYS A 248 17.10 0.42 15.98
CA LYS A 248 16.78 1.43 14.95
C LYS A 248 17.45 1.10 13.63
N GLN A 249 18.69 0.63 13.68
CA GLN A 249 19.41 0.22 12.49
C GLN A 249 18.78 -1.02 11.85
N LYS A 250 18.32 -1.98 12.65
CA LYS A 250 17.62 -3.18 12.16
C LYS A 250 16.28 -2.84 11.51
N VAL A 251 15.53 -1.89 12.09
CA VAL A 251 14.30 -1.34 11.48
C VAL A 251 14.59 -0.75 10.10
N LEU A 252 15.67 0.03 9.96
CA LEU A 252 16.05 0.61 8.66
C LEU A 252 16.43 -0.46 7.63
N ILE A 253 17.15 -1.50 8.04
CA ILE A 253 17.54 -2.61 7.15
C ILE A 253 16.29 -3.34 6.64
N ILE A 254 15.30 -3.60 7.51
CA ILE A 254 14.09 -4.32 7.10
C ILE A 254 13.15 -3.44 6.25
N GLN A 255 13.13 -2.12 6.46
CA GLN A 255 12.44 -1.19 5.57
C GLN A 255 13.08 -1.17 4.18
N ALA A 256 14.43 -1.12 4.10
CA ALA A 256 15.14 -1.23 2.84
C ALA A 256 14.88 -2.58 2.14
N TRP A 257 14.82 -3.67 2.90
CA TRP A 257 14.44 -4.99 2.40
C TRP A 257 13.07 -4.97 1.71
N GLY A 258 12.05 -4.35 2.34
CA GLY A 258 10.72 -4.21 1.76
C GLY A 258 10.73 -3.49 0.41
N TRP A 259 11.52 -2.42 0.30
CA TRP A 259 11.74 -1.72 -0.98
C TRP A 259 12.37 -2.62 -2.04
N TYR A 260 13.43 -3.36 -1.70
CA TYR A 260 14.08 -4.27 -2.64
C TYR A 260 13.12 -5.36 -3.13
N ILE A 261 12.23 -5.85 -2.28
CA ILE A 261 11.19 -6.79 -2.68
C ILE A 261 10.18 -6.15 -3.65
N CYS A 262 9.70 -4.91 -3.42
CA CYS A 262 8.82 -4.21 -4.38
C CYS A 262 9.50 -4.07 -5.75
N LEU A 263 10.80 -3.73 -5.74
CA LEU A 263 11.58 -3.44 -6.94
C LEU A 263 12.05 -4.68 -7.70
N LEU A 264 12.11 -5.84 -7.04
CA LEU A 264 12.33 -7.13 -7.71
C LEU A 264 11.14 -7.51 -8.59
N GLY A 265 9.91 -7.28 -8.11
CA GLY A 265 8.69 -7.64 -8.83
C GLY A 265 8.46 -9.16 -8.95
N SER A 266 7.34 -9.54 -9.52
CA SER A 266 6.86 -10.94 -9.54
C SER A 266 7.76 -11.89 -10.32
N ASP A 267 8.38 -11.43 -11.40
CA ASP A 267 9.15 -12.30 -12.29
C ASP A 267 10.47 -12.72 -11.66
N ALA A 268 11.14 -11.80 -10.95
CA ALA A 268 12.37 -12.10 -10.23
C ALA A 268 12.17 -13.01 -9.02
N LEU A 269 10.96 -13.02 -8.44
CA LEU A 269 10.62 -13.93 -7.35
C LEU A 269 10.52 -15.40 -7.78
N ASN A 270 10.64 -15.70 -9.08
CA ASN A 270 10.81 -17.06 -9.57
C ASN A 270 12.24 -17.60 -9.34
N ASP A 271 13.24 -16.74 -9.12
CA ASP A 271 14.60 -17.16 -8.70
C ASP A 271 14.56 -17.61 -7.22
N ARG A 272 14.23 -18.90 -7.02
CA ARG A 272 14.13 -19.51 -5.69
C ARG A 272 15.37 -19.29 -4.84
N HIS A 273 16.56 -19.31 -5.44
CA HIS A 273 17.81 -19.17 -4.70
C HIS A 273 18.00 -17.73 -4.20
N LEU A 274 17.69 -16.73 -5.02
CA LEU A 274 17.69 -15.33 -4.58
C LEU A 274 16.65 -15.08 -3.49
N VAL A 275 15.42 -15.55 -3.68
CA VAL A 275 14.34 -15.39 -2.70
C VAL A 275 14.71 -16.01 -1.36
N ASN A 276 15.22 -17.24 -1.35
CA ASN A 276 15.64 -17.90 -0.12
C ASN A 276 16.76 -17.14 0.59
N LYS A 277 17.70 -16.54 -0.15
CA LYS A 277 18.74 -15.68 0.45
C LYS A 277 18.16 -14.38 1.02
N MET A 278 17.17 -13.79 0.36
CA MET A 278 16.48 -12.60 0.84
C MET A 278 15.64 -12.89 2.09
N LEU A 279 14.98 -14.06 2.17
CA LEU A 279 14.12 -14.46 3.29
C LEU A 279 14.86 -14.69 4.61
N LYS A 280 16.16 -15.00 4.56
CA LYS A 280 16.97 -15.10 5.77
C LYS A 280 16.99 -13.81 6.60
N VAL A 281 16.80 -12.64 5.97
CA VAL A 281 16.73 -11.34 6.66
C VAL A 281 15.49 -11.26 7.56
N PRO A 282 14.25 -11.38 7.04
CA PRO A 282 13.05 -11.38 7.88
C PRO A 282 12.97 -12.55 8.85
N GLU A 283 13.52 -13.74 8.52
CA GLU A 283 13.59 -14.88 9.46
C GLU A 283 14.25 -14.51 10.80
N ARG A 284 15.30 -13.67 10.78
CA ARG A 284 15.95 -13.19 12.00
C ARG A 284 15.19 -12.07 12.70
N THR A 285 14.48 -11.22 11.95
CA THR A 285 13.82 -10.05 12.52
C THR A 285 12.42 -10.35 13.06
N PHE A 286 11.77 -11.42 12.59
CA PHE A 286 10.49 -11.90 13.15
C PHE A 286 10.61 -12.38 14.60
N ILE A 287 11.74 -12.94 14.99
CA ILE A 287 12.00 -13.45 16.35
C ILE A 287 12.89 -12.51 17.18
N HIS A 288 13.04 -11.25 16.74
CA HIS A 288 13.90 -10.28 17.40
C HIS A 288 13.33 -9.86 18.76
N SER A 289 14.18 -9.58 19.75
CA SER A 289 13.73 -9.17 21.09
C SER A 289 12.96 -7.84 21.10
N ASP A 290 13.35 -6.92 20.23
CA ASP A 290 12.71 -5.60 20.09
C ASP A 290 11.40 -5.64 19.28
N ILE A 291 10.34 -5.08 19.86
CA ILE A 291 8.98 -5.03 19.30
C ILE A 291 8.93 -4.22 18.00
N GLN A 292 9.68 -3.11 17.91
CA GLN A 292 9.66 -2.24 16.71
C GLN A 292 10.27 -2.95 15.51
N VAL A 293 11.31 -3.78 15.73
CA VAL A 293 11.90 -4.62 14.68
C VAL A 293 10.88 -5.64 14.15
N GLN A 294 10.15 -6.32 15.04
CA GLN A 294 9.10 -7.27 14.63
C GLN A 294 7.97 -6.58 13.85
N ILE A 295 7.49 -5.43 14.33
CA ILE A 295 6.45 -4.64 13.66
C ILE A 295 6.92 -4.15 12.27
N ALA A 296 8.15 -3.63 12.17
CA ALA A 296 8.71 -3.20 10.89
C ALA A 296 8.87 -4.38 9.90
N THR A 297 9.16 -5.58 10.40
CA THR A 297 9.22 -6.80 9.59
C THR A 297 7.86 -7.13 8.99
N LEU A 298 6.79 -7.05 9.78
CA LEU A 298 5.43 -7.28 9.30
C LEU A 298 4.98 -6.25 8.26
N PHE A 299 5.34 -4.98 8.42
CA PHE A 299 5.12 -3.95 7.39
C PHE A 299 5.88 -4.25 6.10
N ALA A 300 7.16 -4.62 6.20
CA ALA A 300 7.95 -4.98 5.03
C ALA A 300 7.42 -6.25 4.34
N TRP A 301 6.84 -7.17 5.11
CA TRP A 301 6.21 -8.40 4.61
C TRP A 301 5.02 -8.12 3.68
N GLU A 302 4.30 -7.01 3.86
CA GLU A 302 3.23 -6.60 2.93
C GLU A 302 3.79 -6.36 1.51
N SER A 303 5.01 -5.85 1.39
CA SER A 303 5.67 -5.71 0.08
C SER A 303 5.97 -7.07 -0.57
N PHE A 304 6.22 -8.10 0.24
CA PHE A 304 6.42 -9.47 -0.23
C PHE A 304 5.10 -10.14 -0.64
N ILE A 305 4.01 -9.87 0.08
CA ILE A 305 2.66 -10.27 -0.32
C ILE A 305 2.32 -9.66 -1.69
N ASP A 306 2.52 -8.34 -1.85
CA ASP A 306 2.25 -7.62 -3.10
C ASP A 306 3.06 -8.17 -4.28
N ALA A 307 4.33 -8.50 -4.05
CA ALA A 307 5.20 -8.99 -5.11
C ALA A 307 4.93 -10.47 -5.46
N LEU A 308 4.55 -11.32 -4.49
CA LEU A 308 4.24 -12.73 -4.73
C LEU A 308 2.85 -12.98 -5.33
N LEU A 309 1.90 -12.05 -5.15
CA LEU A 309 0.52 -12.15 -5.61
C LEU A 309 0.19 -11.03 -6.62
N PRO A 310 0.84 -10.98 -7.80
CA PRO A 310 0.53 -9.97 -8.80
C PRO A 310 -0.89 -10.20 -9.40
N PRO A 311 -1.57 -9.14 -9.89
CA PRO A 311 -2.94 -9.23 -10.40
C PRO A 311 -3.18 -10.32 -11.44
N LEU A 312 -2.25 -10.50 -12.39
CA LEU A 312 -2.30 -11.54 -13.43
C LEU A 312 -2.35 -12.97 -12.86
N MET A 313 -1.69 -13.19 -11.71
CA MET A 313 -1.69 -14.49 -11.05
C MET A 313 -3.02 -14.76 -10.35
N ILE A 314 -3.67 -13.70 -9.85
CA ILE A 314 -5.00 -13.76 -9.26
C ILE A 314 -6.03 -14.06 -10.36
N GLU A 315 -5.98 -13.36 -11.49
CA GLU A 315 -6.85 -13.60 -12.66
C GLU A 315 -6.80 -15.05 -13.16
N CYS A 316 -5.61 -15.64 -13.25
CA CYS A 316 -5.47 -17.06 -13.57
C CYS A 316 -6.20 -17.97 -12.57
N GLY A 317 -6.15 -17.63 -11.29
CA GLY A 317 -6.89 -18.33 -10.24
C GLY A 317 -8.41 -18.10 -10.30
N LEU A 318 -8.86 -16.90 -10.72
CA LEU A 318 -10.27 -16.56 -10.87
C LEU A 318 -10.97 -17.42 -11.93
N ASN A 319 -10.33 -17.61 -13.09
CA ASN A 319 -10.86 -18.44 -14.17
C ASN A 319 -11.14 -19.87 -13.71
N ILE A 320 -10.32 -20.38 -12.79
CA ILE A 320 -10.46 -21.70 -12.19
C ILE A 320 -11.66 -21.73 -11.24
N ILE A 321 -11.79 -20.75 -10.35
CA ILE A 321 -12.94 -20.64 -9.44
C ILE A 321 -14.24 -20.54 -10.23
N HIS A 322 -14.26 -19.74 -11.30
CA HIS A 322 -15.43 -19.63 -12.18
C HIS A 322 -15.79 -20.98 -12.84
N SER A 323 -14.80 -21.77 -13.26
CA SER A 323 -15.06 -23.11 -13.81
C SER A 323 -15.62 -24.09 -12.77
N MET A 324 -15.18 -23.99 -11.50
CA MET A 324 -15.70 -24.78 -10.39
C MET A 324 -17.15 -24.41 -10.05
N ILE A 325 -17.48 -23.11 -10.06
CA ILE A 325 -18.84 -22.60 -9.83
C ILE A 325 -19.77 -23.04 -10.98
N GLN A 326 -19.28 -23.13 -12.21
CA GLN A 326 -20.05 -23.54 -13.39
C GLN A 326 -20.12 -25.08 -13.59
N HIS A 327 -19.65 -25.88 -12.63
CA HIS A 327 -19.65 -27.35 -12.70
C HIS A 327 -19.03 -27.95 -13.98
N ARG A 328 -18.09 -27.24 -14.64
CA ARG A 328 -17.23 -27.86 -15.66
C ARG A 328 -16.04 -28.48 -14.94
N GLY A 329 -15.84 -29.78 -15.11
CA GLY A 329 -14.72 -30.50 -14.49
C GLY A 329 -13.36 -29.83 -14.76
N PRO A 330 -12.44 -29.83 -13.80
CA PRO A 330 -11.15 -29.16 -13.95
C PRO A 330 -10.31 -29.81 -15.06
N ALA A 331 -9.68 -28.99 -15.90
CA ALA A 331 -8.71 -29.46 -16.87
C ALA A 331 -7.38 -29.79 -16.14
N PRO A 332 -6.66 -30.87 -16.49
CA PRO A 332 -5.48 -31.30 -15.74
C PRO A 332 -4.36 -30.24 -15.62
N SER A 333 -4.28 -29.27 -16.55
CA SER A 333 -3.32 -28.16 -16.50
C SER A 333 -3.67 -27.04 -15.50
N SER A 334 -4.91 -26.97 -14.99
CA SER A 334 -5.31 -25.97 -13.99
C SER A 334 -4.85 -26.35 -12.58
N ASP A 335 -4.76 -27.64 -12.27
CA ASP A 335 -4.43 -28.12 -10.92
C ASP A 335 -2.98 -27.80 -10.53
N GLU A 336 -2.02 -27.93 -11.45
CA GLU A 336 -0.61 -27.58 -11.19
C GLU A 336 -0.43 -26.10 -10.83
N LYS A 337 -1.19 -25.20 -11.49
CA LYS A 337 -1.13 -23.75 -11.22
C LYS A 337 -1.70 -23.41 -9.84
N ILE A 338 -2.80 -24.05 -9.43
CA ILE A 338 -3.38 -23.90 -8.08
C ILE A 338 -2.42 -24.43 -7.02
N ILE A 339 -1.81 -25.59 -7.27
CA ILE A 339 -0.81 -26.17 -6.35
C ILE A 339 0.38 -25.22 -6.19
N GLY A 340 0.84 -24.59 -7.28
CA GLY A 340 1.88 -23.56 -7.25
C GLY A 340 1.47 -22.34 -6.41
N LEU A 341 0.25 -21.84 -6.60
CA LEU A 341 -0.33 -20.74 -5.81
C LEU A 341 -0.43 -21.07 -4.31
N LEU A 342 -0.98 -22.25 -3.98
CA LEU A 342 -1.11 -22.72 -2.59
C LEU A 342 0.26 -22.87 -1.91
N ARG A 343 1.30 -23.30 -2.63
CA ARG A 343 2.67 -23.35 -2.09
C ARG A 343 3.19 -21.96 -1.73
N ARG A 344 2.99 -20.95 -2.59
CA ARG A 344 3.39 -19.56 -2.32
C ARG A 344 2.63 -18.97 -1.14
N ILE A 345 1.31 -19.18 -1.10
CA ILE A 345 0.45 -18.79 0.01
C ILE A 345 0.95 -19.38 1.33
N LYS A 346 1.32 -20.66 1.36
CA LYS A 346 1.86 -21.31 2.56
C LYS A 346 3.13 -20.61 3.06
N VAL A 347 4.04 -20.25 2.15
CA VAL A 347 5.27 -19.49 2.51
C VAL A 347 4.92 -18.14 3.15
N LEU A 348 3.91 -17.43 2.63
CA LEU A 348 3.43 -16.16 3.20
C LEU A 348 2.82 -16.34 4.59
N MET A 349 2.12 -17.45 4.81
CA MET A 349 1.40 -17.75 6.06
C MET A 349 2.28 -18.25 7.20
N THR A 350 3.35 -19.00 6.90
CA THR A 350 4.21 -19.62 7.93
C THR A 350 4.65 -18.65 9.04
N PRO A 351 5.24 -17.48 8.76
CA PRO A 351 5.63 -16.55 9.82
C PRO A 351 4.43 -15.94 10.55
N LEU A 352 3.34 -15.62 9.84
CA LEU A 352 2.14 -15.03 10.45
C LEU A 352 1.51 -16.00 11.46
N TYR A 353 1.35 -17.26 11.07
CA TYR A 353 0.84 -18.31 11.93
C TYR A 353 1.74 -18.52 13.16
N SER A 354 3.06 -18.55 12.96
CA SER A 354 4.03 -18.69 14.05
C SER A 354 3.96 -17.54 15.07
N ILE A 355 3.74 -16.30 14.62
CA ILE A 355 3.65 -15.12 15.50
C ILE A 355 2.34 -15.10 16.28
N ILE A 356 1.23 -15.52 15.67
CA ILE A 356 -0.04 -15.61 16.38
C ILE A 356 0.03 -16.71 17.46
N LEU A 357 0.70 -17.83 17.17
CA LEU A 357 0.92 -18.91 18.13
C LEU A 357 1.88 -18.54 19.28
N SER A 358 2.87 -17.69 19.03
CA SER A 358 3.87 -17.34 20.04
C SER A 358 3.31 -16.45 21.15
N LYS A 359 4.07 -16.31 22.23
CA LYS A 359 3.81 -15.37 23.34
C LYS A 359 4.37 -13.97 23.04
N CYS A 360 4.23 -13.50 21.80
CA CYS A 360 4.70 -12.17 21.42
C CYS A 360 3.81 -11.05 22.01
N ASP A 361 4.38 -9.86 22.09
CA ASP A 361 3.68 -8.64 22.49
C ASP A 361 2.38 -8.43 21.71
N LEU A 362 1.38 -7.86 22.38
CA LEU A 362 0.07 -7.60 21.78
C LEU A 362 0.15 -6.75 20.51
N SER A 363 1.04 -5.75 20.48
CA SER A 363 1.23 -4.86 19.33
C SER A 363 1.72 -5.62 18.10
N VAL A 364 2.59 -6.62 18.31
CA VAL A 364 3.08 -7.49 17.23
C VAL A 364 1.96 -8.39 16.73
N ARG A 365 1.19 -9.01 17.64
CA ARG A 365 0.04 -9.86 17.26
C ARG A 365 -1.02 -9.05 16.49
N LEU A 366 -1.28 -7.81 16.89
CA LEU A 366 -2.17 -6.90 16.18
C LEU A 366 -1.65 -6.54 14.78
N ARG A 367 -0.36 -6.21 14.67
CA ARG A 367 0.24 -5.96 13.36
C ARG A 367 0.18 -7.20 12.47
N CYS A 368 0.40 -8.39 13.04
CA CYS A 368 0.31 -9.67 12.34
C CYS A 368 -1.10 -9.91 11.80
N LEU A 369 -2.14 -9.64 12.61
CA LEU A 369 -3.53 -9.73 12.19
C LEU A 369 -3.85 -8.78 11.01
N LEU A 370 -3.30 -7.56 11.04
CA LEU A 370 -3.46 -6.59 9.95
C LEU A 370 -2.75 -7.05 8.67
N THR A 371 -1.53 -7.57 8.77
CA THR A 371 -0.80 -8.15 7.63
C THR A 371 -1.51 -9.38 7.06
N TRP A 372 -2.11 -10.22 7.90
CA TRP A 372 -2.97 -11.33 7.47
C TRP A 372 -4.23 -10.84 6.74
N ARG A 373 -4.89 -9.79 7.26
CA ARG A 373 -6.05 -9.19 6.58
C ARG A 373 -5.68 -8.59 5.23
N CYS A 374 -4.48 -7.99 5.12
CA CYS A 374 -3.93 -7.53 3.84
C CYS A 374 -3.78 -8.70 2.85
N LEU A 375 -3.23 -9.84 3.29
CA LEU A 375 -3.17 -11.06 2.48
C LEU A 375 -4.56 -11.52 2.01
N LEU A 376 -5.54 -11.60 2.91
CA LEU A 376 -6.92 -12.00 2.55
C LEU A 376 -7.52 -11.06 1.50
N HIS A 377 -7.34 -9.75 1.65
CA HIS A 377 -7.81 -8.77 0.68
C HIS A 377 -7.13 -8.93 -0.68
N LYS A 378 -5.80 -9.14 -0.70
CA LYS A 378 -5.00 -9.29 -1.92
C LYS A 378 -5.31 -10.56 -2.69
N LEU A 379 -5.78 -11.62 -2.02
CA LEU A 379 -6.26 -12.82 -2.69
C LEU A 379 -7.55 -12.60 -3.47
N ASP A 380 -8.25 -11.50 -3.22
CA ASP A 380 -9.51 -11.18 -3.88
C ASP A 380 -10.52 -12.34 -3.76
N VAL A 381 -11.14 -12.78 -4.85
CA VAL A 381 -12.08 -13.92 -4.82
C VAL A 381 -11.38 -15.26 -4.53
N LEU A 382 -10.05 -15.36 -4.72
CA LEU A 382 -9.30 -16.61 -4.44
C LEU A 382 -9.36 -17.04 -2.99
N VAL A 383 -9.63 -16.09 -2.08
CA VAL A 383 -9.81 -16.38 -0.66
C VAL A 383 -10.88 -17.45 -0.43
N ASN A 384 -11.87 -17.56 -1.33
CA ASN A 384 -13.01 -18.46 -1.20
C ASN A 384 -12.74 -19.91 -1.63
N HIS A 385 -11.58 -20.20 -2.22
CA HIS A 385 -11.25 -21.58 -2.59
C HIS A 385 -11.14 -22.46 -1.32
N PRO A 386 -11.75 -23.65 -1.25
CA PRO A 386 -11.83 -24.44 0.00
C PRO A 386 -10.47 -24.71 0.66
N SER A 387 -9.44 -25.03 -0.12
CA SER A 387 -8.08 -25.22 0.40
C SER A 387 -7.45 -23.94 0.93
N VAL A 388 -7.81 -22.78 0.36
CA VAL A 388 -7.32 -21.46 0.77
C VAL A 388 -8.00 -21.05 2.06
N ILE A 389 -9.33 -21.15 2.14
CA ILE A 389 -10.11 -20.95 3.37
C ILE A 389 -9.54 -21.80 4.51
N LYS A 390 -9.35 -23.11 4.29
CA LYS A 390 -8.82 -24.02 5.31
C LYS A 390 -7.39 -23.68 5.74
N THR A 391 -6.53 -23.26 4.80
CA THR A 391 -5.10 -23.04 5.09
C THR A 391 -4.81 -21.63 5.63
N ILE A 392 -5.55 -20.61 5.19
CA ILE A 392 -5.26 -19.20 5.51
C ILE A 392 -6.24 -18.67 6.55
N PHE A 393 -7.54 -18.86 6.31
CA PHE A 393 -8.58 -18.20 7.07
C PHE A 393 -8.80 -18.89 8.41
N TRP A 394 -9.08 -20.20 8.37
CA TRP A 394 -9.38 -20.96 9.59
C TRP A 394 -8.17 -21.13 10.50
N GLN A 395 -6.95 -21.28 9.97
CA GLN A 395 -5.77 -21.49 10.81
C GLN A 395 -5.54 -20.36 11.83
N ILE A 396 -5.73 -19.10 11.42
CA ILE A 396 -5.54 -17.96 12.34
C ILE A 396 -6.77 -17.78 13.23
N LEU A 397 -7.98 -17.91 12.67
CA LEU A 397 -9.21 -17.77 13.45
C LEU A 397 -9.30 -18.80 14.57
N GLU A 398 -9.02 -20.07 14.30
CA GLU A 398 -9.10 -21.14 15.30
C GLU A 398 -8.16 -20.87 16.48
N VAL A 399 -6.92 -20.42 16.21
CA VAL A 399 -5.94 -20.14 17.27
C VAL A 399 -6.35 -18.94 18.14
N ILE A 400 -6.92 -17.88 17.54
CA ILE A 400 -7.32 -16.69 18.30
C ILE A 400 -8.61 -16.95 19.07
N LEU A 401 -9.58 -17.62 18.45
CA LEU A 401 -10.87 -17.91 19.07
C LEU A 401 -10.74 -18.97 20.17
N SER A 402 -9.86 -19.98 20.02
CA SER A 402 -9.65 -21.02 21.06
C SER A 402 -9.03 -20.48 22.35
N ARG A 403 -8.28 -19.37 22.27
CA ARG A 403 -7.73 -18.66 23.44
C ARG A 403 -8.81 -17.91 24.23
N GLY A 404 -9.91 -17.53 23.57
CA GLY A 404 -10.99 -16.76 24.18
C GLY A 404 -10.67 -15.26 24.37
N PRO A 405 -11.66 -14.48 24.86
CA PRO A 405 -11.48 -13.08 25.20
C PRO A 405 -10.77 -12.94 26.55
N ASP A 406 -9.51 -12.49 26.52
CA ASP A 406 -8.78 -11.99 27.69
C ASP A 406 -8.59 -10.46 27.57
N ASP A 407 -8.27 -9.77 28.67
CA ASP A 407 -8.16 -8.30 28.66
C ASP A 407 -7.09 -7.77 27.69
N GLU A 408 -6.07 -8.58 27.37
CA GLU A 408 -5.02 -8.23 26.40
C GLU A 408 -5.43 -8.57 24.95
N ASN A 409 -6.24 -9.60 24.73
CA ASN A 409 -6.56 -10.21 23.44
C ASN A 409 -7.95 -9.81 22.94
N LEU A 410 -8.75 -9.11 23.75
CA LEU A 410 -10.14 -8.76 23.47
C LEU A 410 -10.29 -8.07 22.10
N TYR A 411 -9.38 -7.17 21.75
CA TYR A 411 -9.42 -6.48 20.46
C TYR A 411 -9.18 -7.44 19.28
N LEU A 412 -8.17 -8.32 19.38
CA LEU A 412 -7.87 -9.30 18.34
C LEU A 412 -9.02 -10.28 18.15
N TRP A 413 -9.59 -10.71 19.28
CA TRP A 413 -10.71 -11.64 19.32
C TRP A 413 -11.96 -11.01 18.69
N ASN A 414 -12.34 -9.79 19.08
CA ASN A 414 -13.46 -9.07 18.47
C ASN A 414 -13.25 -8.85 16.97
N SER A 415 -12.04 -8.46 16.54
CA SER A 415 -11.74 -8.29 15.13
C SER A 415 -11.86 -9.60 14.33
N CYS A 416 -11.57 -10.74 14.94
CA CYS A 416 -11.75 -12.06 14.34
C CYS A 416 -13.22 -12.47 14.25
N ILE A 417 -14.01 -12.18 15.30
CA ILE A 417 -15.46 -12.38 15.30
C ILE A 417 -16.13 -11.54 14.21
N ASP A 418 -15.79 -10.26 14.09
CA ASP A 418 -16.35 -9.38 13.06
C ASP A 418 -15.99 -9.85 11.65
N LEU A 419 -14.79 -10.41 11.47
CA LEU A 419 -14.39 -10.95 10.17
C LEU A 419 -15.11 -12.26 9.84
N LEU A 420 -15.32 -13.14 10.83
CA LEU A 420 -16.10 -14.36 10.68
C LEU A 420 -17.57 -14.03 10.35
N ASP A 421 -18.13 -13.03 11.02
CA ASP A 421 -19.47 -12.53 10.76
C ASP A 421 -19.61 -12.03 9.31
N GLN A 422 -18.65 -11.22 8.85
CA GLN A 422 -18.61 -10.74 7.46
C GLN A 422 -18.57 -11.88 6.43
N PHE A 423 -17.81 -12.95 6.71
CA PHE A 423 -17.74 -14.13 5.86
C PHE A 423 -19.10 -14.85 5.79
N LEU A 424 -19.77 -15.05 6.93
CA LEU A 424 -21.05 -15.76 6.98
C LEU A 424 -22.20 -14.96 6.36
N LEU A 425 -22.21 -13.63 6.57
CA LEU A 425 -23.18 -12.70 5.99
C LEU A 425 -23.02 -12.53 4.47
N ALA A 426 -21.91 -12.99 3.86
CA ALA A 426 -21.74 -12.93 2.41
C ALA A 426 -22.88 -13.62 1.65
N LYS A 427 -23.44 -14.69 2.23
CA LYS A 427 -24.59 -15.41 1.69
C LYS A 427 -25.87 -14.58 1.70
N VAL A 428 -26.05 -13.74 2.72
CA VAL A 428 -27.19 -12.83 2.86
C VAL A 428 -27.17 -11.74 1.81
N LYS A 429 -26.03 -11.05 1.70
CA LYS A 429 -25.83 -9.96 0.74
C LYS A 429 -26.08 -10.39 -0.71
N VAL A 430 -25.66 -11.60 -1.09
CA VAL A 430 -25.90 -12.12 -2.44
C VAL A 430 -27.35 -12.57 -2.62
N GLY A 431 -27.96 -13.20 -1.61
CA GLY A 431 -29.36 -13.63 -1.65
C GLY A 431 -30.33 -12.46 -1.86
N GLU A 432 -30.15 -11.35 -1.15
CA GLU A 432 -30.96 -10.13 -1.30
C GLU A 432 -30.84 -9.51 -2.70
N THR A 433 -29.66 -9.62 -3.32
CA THR A 433 -29.44 -9.10 -4.69
C THR A 433 -30.17 -9.94 -5.74
N ILE A 434 -30.31 -11.25 -5.51
CA ILE A 434 -31.02 -12.17 -6.42
C ILE A 434 -32.54 -12.01 -6.26
N VAL A 435 -33.04 -11.91 -5.02
CA VAL A 435 -34.47 -11.72 -4.76
C VAL A 435 -34.97 -10.36 -5.31
N ASN A 436 -34.15 -9.31 -5.24
CA ASN A 436 -34.52 -7.99 -5.77
C ASN A 436 -34.36 -7.87 -7.30
N SER A 437 -33.62 -8.77 -7.96
CA SER A 437 -33.45 -8.73 -9.42
C SER A 437 -34.54 -9.50 -10.19
N GLU A 438 -35.30 -10.37 -9.52
CA GLU A 438 -36.50 -10.98 -10.10
C GLU A 438 -37.70 -10.02 -10.16
N GLU A 439 -37.64 -8.88 -9.46
CA GLU A 439 -38.70 -7.84 -9.47
C GLU A 439 -38.43 -6.64 -10.40
N GLN A 440 -37.24 -6.52 -11.00
CA GLN A 440 -36.94 -5.37 -11.89
C GLN A 440 -36.20 -5.78 -13.17
N SER A 441 -36.98 -6.06 -14.21
CA SER A 441 -36.51 -6.04 -15.60
C SER A 441 -36.28 -4.60 -16.07
N ALA A 442 -35.12 -4.01 -15.78
CA ALA A 442 -34.45 -2.99 -16.59
C ALA A 442 -33.08 -2.63 -15.99
N PHE A 443 -32.00 -2.83 -16.74
CA PHE A 443 -30.71 -2.16 -16.51
C PHE A 443 -30.92 -0.63 -16.44
N PRO A 444 -30.15 0.14 -15.63
CA PRO A 444 -28.72 0.32 -15.91
C PRO A 444 -27.77 0.60 -14.73
N ALA A 445 -26.47 0.43 -15.04
CA ALA A 445 -25.29 1.21 -14.65
C ALA A 445 -25.02 1.59 -13.17
N LYS A 446 -23.82 1.22 -12.72
CA LYS A 446 -22.92 1.92 -11.76
C LYS A 446 -23.61 2.94 -10.85
N GLN A 447 -23.95 2.54 -9.64
CA GLN A 447 -24.01 3.47 -8.50
C GLN A 447 -23.54 2.76 -7.23
N ALA A 448 -22.37 3.20 -6.76
CA ALA A 448 -21.96 2.98 -5.39
C ALA A 448 -22.90 3.79 -4.50
N ILE A 449 -23.62 3.13 -3.58
CA ILE A 449 -24.40 3.81 -2.56
C ILE A 449 -23.93 3.35 -1.18
N SER A 450 -23.38 4.34 -0.49
CA SER A 450 -23.03 4.40 0.92
C SER A 450 -24.28 4.54 1.79
N GLY A 451 -24.28 3.92 2.97
CA GLY A 451 -25.17 4.21 4.10
C GLY A 451 -24.84 3.29 5.29
N SER A 452 -24.02 3.72 6.26
CA SER A 452 -24.40 4.32 7.58
C SER A 452 -25.26 3.35 8.44
N ASN A 453 -24.89 2.86 9.62
CA ASN A 453 -24.17 3.49 10.74
C ASN A 453 -23.68 2.44 11.76
N THR A 454 -22.41 2.55 12.18
CA THR A 454 -22.02 2.67 13.60
C THR A 454 -20.62 3.31 13.62
N LYS A 455 -20.54 4.54 14.11
CA LYS A 455 -19.28 5.24 14.36
C LYS A 455 -18.57 4.58 15.53
N THR A 456 -17.62 3.69 15.25
CA THR A 456 -16.53 3.38 16.17
C THR A 456 -15.35 2.83 15.37
N ASN A 457 -14.23 3.58 15.40
CA ASN A 457 -12.87 3.18 15.01
C ASN A 457 -12.51 3.17 13.50
N ALA A 458 -12.37 4.38 12.95
CA ALA A 458 -11.74 4.70 11.67
C ALA A 458 -10.21 4.44 11.62
N LEU A 459 -9.71 3.32 12.17
CA LEU A 459 -8.27 3.01 12.22
C LEU A 459 -7.87 1.66 11.60
N LEU A 460 -8.83 0.86 11.14
CA LEU A 460 -8.51 -0.34 10.38
C LEU A 460 -8.46 0.04 8.89
N LEU A 461 -7.41 -0.38 8.17
CA LEU A 461 -7.42 -0.29 6.71
C LEU A 461 -8.71 -0.98 6.21
N ASP A 462 -9.64 -0.18 5.67
CA ASP A 462 -10.86 -0.64 5.00
C ASP A 462 -10.46 -1.35 3.70
N HIS A 463 -9.95 -2.55 3.86
CA HIS A 463 -9.66 -3.48 2.78
C HIS A 463 -10.80 -4.48 2.74
N PRO A 464 -11.83 -4.24 1.90
CA PRO A 464 -12.96 -5.15 1.81
C PRO A 464 -12.47 -6.49 1.24
N ILE A 465 -12.87 -7.59 1.89
CA ILE A 465 -12.58 -8.94 1.40
C ILE A 465 -13.78 -9.42 0.60
N LYS A 466 -13.55 -9.91 -0.62
CA LYS A 466 -14.62 -10.37 -1.52
C LYS A 466 -15.04 -11.80 -1.18
N TRP A 467 -15.82 -11.94 -0.11
CA TRP A 467 -16.41 -13.22 0.28
C TRP A 467 -17.50 -13.67 -0.70
N LEU A 468 -17.47 -14.95 -1.07
CA LEU A 468 -18.55 -15.61 -1.80
C LEU A 468 -19.49 -16.32 -0.81
N PRO A 469 -20.75 -16.59 -1.21
CA PRO A 469 -21.68 -17.37 -0.40
C PRO A 469 -21.11 -18.75 -0.08
N TRP A 470 -21.14 -19.12 1.21
CA TRP A 470 -20.73 -20.45 1.67
C TRP A 470 -21.77 -21.52 1.30
N ASN A 471 -21.30 -22.76 1.08
CA ASN A 471 -22.17 -23.87 0.67
C ASN A 471 -22.95 -24.40 1.88
N ILE A 472 -24.26 -24.61 1.73
CA ILE A 472 -25.11 -25.15 2.80
C ILE A 472 -24.66 -26.54 3.29
N SER A 473 -23.96 -27.31 2.46
CA SER A 473 -23.33 -28.58 2.86
C SER A 473 -22.32 -28.42 4.01
N ASP A 474 -21.78 -27.21 4.22
CA ASP A 474 -20.84 -26.91 5.30
C ASP A 474 -21.53 -26.41 6.58
N LEU A 475 -22.87 -26.50 6.67
CA LEU A 475 -23.65 -26.02 7.84
C LEU A 475 -23.17 -26.64 9.15
N ASP A 476 -23.01 -27.96 9.21
CA ASP A 476 -22.50 -28.66 10.41
C ASP A 476 -21.11 -28.14 10.81
N TYR A 477 -20.25 -27.84 9.83
CA TYR A 477 -18.94 -27.29 10.09
C TYR A 477 -19.02 -25.89 10.71
N HIS A 478 -19.86 -25.00 10.18
CA HIS A 478 -20.05 -23.66 10.73
C HIS A 478 -20.68 -23.68 12.13
N LEU A 479 -21.65 -24.55 12.37
CA LEU A 479 -22.26 -24.74 13.70
C LEU A 479 -21.23 -25.24 14.72
N ASN A 480 -20.37 -26.18 14.34
CA ASN A 480 -19.26 -26.62 15.20
C ASN A 480 -18.30 -25.47 15.57
N LYS A 481 -18.14 -24.46 14.71
CA LYS A 481 -17.35 -23.26 15.05
C LYS A 481 -18.02 -22.37 16.08
N VAL A 482 -19.34 -22.22 16.04
CA VAL A 482 -20.10 -21.54 17.11
C VAL A 482 -19.88 -22.26 18.44
N LEU A 483 -19.89 -23.59 18.45
CA LEU A 483 -19.61 -24.37 19.66
C LEU A 483 -18.20 -24.12 20.20
N SER A 484 -17.19 -24.06 19.32
CA SER A 484 -15.81 -23.74 19.71
C SER A 484 -15.63 -22.34 20.27
N ILE A 485 -16.47 -21.38 19.86
CA ILE A 485 -16.49 -20.04 20.45
C ILE A 485 -17.04 -20.11 21.88
N ILE A 486 -18.13 -20.87 22.12
CA ILE A 486 -18.75 -21.03 23.45
C ILE A 486 -17.80 -21.74 24.43
N GLN A 487 -16.99 -22.68 23.94
CA GLN A 487 -16.04 -23.45 24.76
C GLN A 487 -14.59 -23.24 24.29
N PRO A 488 -13.96 -22.08 24.58
CA PRO A 488 -12.54 -21.95 24.36
C PRO A 488 -11.74 -22.94 25.22
N GLU A 489 -10.54 -23.31 24.79
CA GLU A 489 -9.67 -24.28 25.48
C GLU A 489 -9.32 -23.82 26.91
N GLN A 490 -9.42 -22.51 27.19
CA GLN A 490 -9.16 -21.88 28.48
C GLN A 490 -10.44 -21.62 29.32
N THR A 491 -11.54 -22.31 29.04
CA THR A 491 -12.83 -22.17 29.75
C THR A 491 -12.74 -22.20 31.28
N LYS A 492 -11.75 -22.90 31.84
CA LYS A 492 -11.57 -23.06 33.30
C LYS A 492 -11.21 -21.78 34.07
N ILE A 493 -10.84 -20.68 33.39
CA ILE A 493 -10.31 -19.46 34.03
C ILE A 493 -11.20 -18.21 33.76
N MET A 494 -12.29 -18.34 33.00
CA MET A 494 -13.06 -17.17 32.51
C MET A 494 -13.91 -16.47 33.58
N THR A 495 -13.86 -15.13 33.59
CA THR A 495 -14.75 -14.29 34.40
C THR A 495 -16.20 -14.35 33.89
N SER A 496 -17.15 -13.85 34.70
CA SER A 496 -18.57 -13.79 34.29
C SER A 496 -18.78 -12.89 33.06
N ASP A 497 -18.04 -11.79 32.98
CA ASP A 497 -18.15 -10.82 31.88
C ASP A 497 -17.58 -11.38 30.57
N GLN A 498 -16.43 -12.05 30.65
CA GLN A 498 -15.83 -12.75 29.50
C GLN A 498 -16.77 -13.84 28.96
N ARG A 499 -17.50 -14.53 29.85
CA ARG A 499 -18.51 -15.53 29.45
C ARG A 499 -19.69 -14.89 28.72
N CYS A 500 -20.19 -13.74 29.18
CA CYS A 500 -21.25 -13.01 28.48
C CYS A 500 -20.78 -12.57 27.08
N LEU A 501 -19.57 -12.00 26.97
CA LEU A 501 -18.99 -11.59 25.67
C LEU A 501 -18.88 -12.75 24.69
N THR A 502 -18.43 -13.92 25.16
CA THR A 502 -18.34 -15.13 24.36
C THR A 502 -19.71 -15.61 23.86
N VAL A 503 -20.72 -15.60 24.73
CA VAL A 503 -22.10 -15.99 24.37
C VAL A 503 -22.69 -14.99 23.37
N ASP A 504 -22.52 -13.70 23.59
CA ASP A 504 -23.03 -12.65 22.71
C ASP A 504 -22.40 -12.75 21.30
N ALA A 505 -21.09 -13.00 21.22
CA ALA A 505 -20.42 -13.25 19.95
C ALA A 505 -20.91 -14.54 19.28
N ALA A 506 -21.06 -15.63 20.03
CA ALA A 506 -21.57 -16.88 19.50
C ALA A 506 -23.00 -16.73 18.96
N LEU A 507 -23.87 -15.98 19.66
CA LEU A 507 -25.21 -15.63 19.22
C LEU A 507 -25.19 -14.76 17.96
N LYS A 508 -24.27 -13.79 17.87
CA LYS A 508 -24.07 -12.97 16.67
C LYS A 508 -23.73 -13.85 15.46
N ILE A 509 -22.72 -14.72 15.58
CA ILE A 509 -22.32 -15.64 14.51
C ILE A 509 -23.45 -16.61 14.14
N PHE A 510 -24.15 -17.15 15.15
CA PHE A 510 -25.26 -18.06 14.93
C PHE A 510 -26.43 -17.40 14.19
N ARG A 511 -26.75 -16.14 14.51
CA ARG A 511 -27.73 -15.35 13.78
C ARG A 511 -27.37 -15.24 12.29
N SER A 512 -26.11 -14.90 11.99
CA SER A 512 -25.63 -14.79 10.60
C SER A 512 -25.69 -16.12 9.83
N ILE A 513 -25.46 -17.26 10.51
CA ILE A 513 -25.68 -18.59 9.92
C ILE A 513 -27.16 -18.80 9.60
N LEU A 514 -28.06 -18.54 10.55
CA LEU A 514 -29.50 -18.75 10.38
C LEU A 514 -30.09 -17.89 9.25
N GLN A 515 -29.67 -16.63 9.13
CA GLN A 515 -30.05 -15.76 8.01
C GLN A 515 -29.60 -16.36 6.66
N GLY A 516 -28.39 -16.94 6.60
CA GLY A 516 -27.92 -17.66 5.42
C GLY A 516 -28.69 -18.95 5.12
N VAL A 517 -29.14 -19.68 6.16
CA VAL A 517 -30.01 -20.87 6.02
C VAL A 517 -31.38 -20.46 5.50
N GLN A 518 -31.97 -19.39 6.04
CA GLN A 518 -33.28 -18.89 5.63
C GLN A 518 -33.34 -18.60 4.12
N ILE A 519 -32.27 -18.02 3.56
CA ILE A 519 -32.19 -17.75 2.11
C ILE A 519 -32.15 -19.03 1.28
N GLU A 520 -31.46 -20.07 1.72
CA GLU A 520 -31.46 -21.35 1.01
C GLU A 520 -32.78 -22.09 1.15
N VAL A 521 -33.41 -22.04 2.33
CA VAL A 521 -34.75 -22.59 2.52
C VAL A 521 -35.77 -21.91 1.61
N LYS A 522 -35.68 -20.58 1.43
CA LYS A 522 -36.51 -19.84 0.47
C LYS A 522 -36.28 -20.29 -0.98
N LYS A 523 -35.06 -20.65 -1.37
CA LYS A 523 -34.74 -21.19 -2.71
C LYS A 523 -35.26 -22.62 -2.93
N PHE A 524 -35.33 -23.43 -1.87
CA PHE A 524 -35.70 -24.85 -1.94
C PHE A 524 -37.08 -25.12 -1.33
N SER A 525 -38.02 -24.18 -1.43
CA SER A 525 -39.39 -24.30 -0.89
C SER A 525 -40.09 -25.60 -1.28
N ASP A 526 -39.73 -26.17 -2.44
CA ASP A 526 -40.34 -27.35 -3.01
C ASP A 526 -39.68 -28.68 -2.57
N HIS A 527 -38.57 -28.64 -1.83
CA HIS A 527 -37.77 -29.83 -1.45
C HIS A 527 -37.81 -30.07 0.06
N ARG A 528 -38.93 -30.64 0.54
CA ARG A 528 -39.18 -30.88 1.98
C ARG A 528 -38.11 -31.72 2.67
N ASP A 529 -37.52 -32.69 2.00
CA ASP A 529 -36.50 -33.56 2.59
C ASP A 529 -35.23 -32.77 2.99
N LYS A 530 -34.80 -31.80 2.16
CA LYS A 530 -33.64 -30.96 2.46
C LYS A 530 -33.91 -29.99 3.61
N ILE A 531 -35.13 -29.47 3.69
CA ILE A 531 -35.57 -28.60 4.80
C ILE A 531 -35.55 -29.40 6.11
N GLN A 532 -36.02 -30.65 6.08
CA GLN A 532 -36.01 -31.56 7.24
C GLN A 532 -34.59 -31.83 7.74
N ASP A 533 -33.64 -32.04 6.83
CA ASP A 533 -32.23 -32.25 7.18
C ASP A 533 -31.65 -31.01 7.90
N TYR A 534 -31.95 -29.80 7.42
CA TYR A 534 -31.48 -28.55 8.04
C TYR A 534 -32.06 -28.34 9.45
N VAL A 535 -33.37 -28.55 9.61
CA VAL A 535 -34.03 -28.46 10.92
C VAL A 535 -33.46 -29.49 11.89
N THR A 536 -33.22 -30.72 11.41
CA THR A 536 -32.62 -31.80 12.21
C THR A 536 -31.21 -31.44 12.67
N THR A 537 -30.38 -30.87 11.79
CA THR A 537 -29.05 -30.37 12.13
C THR A 537 -29.09 -29.24 13.17
N LEU A 538 -30.00 -28.28 13.04
CA LEU A 538 -30.17 -27.20 14.02
C LEU A 538 -30.63 -27.72 15.39
N CYS A 539 -31.54 -28.70 15.42
CA CYS A 539 -31.97 -29.36 16.66
C CYS A 539 -30.83 -30.14 17.33
N LYS A 540 -30.01 -30.86 16.55
CA LYS A 540 -28.80 -31.54 17.05
C LYS A 540 -27.82 -30.53 17.65
N PHE A 541 -27.58 -29.41 16.96
CA PHE A 541 -26.70 -28.35 17.46
C PHE A 541 -27.22 -27.74 18.77
N ARG A 542 -28.52 -27.45 18.86
CA ARG A 542 -29.16 -26.98 20.10
C ARG A 542 -28.88 -27.92 21.27
N LYS A 543 -29.04 -29.24 21.06
CA LYS A 543 -28.73 -30.25 22.08
C LYS A 543 -27.26 -30.23 22.48
N LEU A 544 -26.35 -30.10 21.51
CA LEU A 544 -24.90 -30.00 21.78
C LEU A 544 -24.53 -28.75 22.60
N VAL A 545 -25.17 -27.60 22.36
CA VAL A 545 -24.97 -26.39 23.18
C VAL A 545 -25.41 -26.60 24.64
N CYS A 546 -26.53 -27.32 24.86
CA CYS A 546 -26.95 -27.70 26.22
C CYS A 546 -25.91 -28.58 26.92
N GLU A 547 -25.44 -29.63 26.24
CA GLU A 547 -24.49 -30.59 26.81
C GLU A 547 -23.14 -29.91 27.11
N ALA A 548 -22.65 -29.09 26.18
CA ALA A 548 -21.43 -28.30 26.30
C ALA A 548 -21.44 -27.36 27.51
N THR A 549 -22.57 -26.73 27.79
CA THR A 549 -22.70 -25.83 28.94
C THR A 549 -22.80 -26.59 30.27
N THR A 550 -23.37 -27.79 30.29
CA THR A 550 -23.50 -28.61 31.51
C THR A 550 -22.21 -29.30 32.00
N LEU A 551 -21.26 -29.62 31.10
CA LEU A 551 -20.06 -30.41 31.42
C LEU A 551 -18.95 -29.62 32.16
N ASN A 552 -19.00 -28.28 32.20
CA ASN A 552 -17.84 -27.47 32.59
C ASN A 552 -17.75 -27.05 34.07
N HIS A 553 -18.79 -27.13 34.93
CA HIS A 553 -18.67 -26.63 36.31
C HIS A 553 -19.56 -27.26 37.39
N ASN A 554 -19.04 -27.28 38.62
CA ASN A 554 -19.70 -27.70 39.86
C ASN A 554 -20.61 -26.61 40.46
N GLY A 555 -21.86 -26.97 40.72
CA GLY A 555 -22.60 -26.53 41.92
C GLY A 555 -23.52 -25.31 41.83
N ASN A 556 -23.07 -24.13 41.36
CA ASN A 556 -23.79 -22.87 41.64
C ASN A 556 -24.16 -21.96 40.44
N GLN A 557 -24.12 -22.44 39.19
CA GLN A 557 -24.42 -21.61 37.99
C GLN A 557 -25.58 -22.12 37.11
N LEU A 558 -26.56 -22.84 37.68
CA LEU A 558 -27.72 -23.36 36.94
C LEU A 558 -28.56 -22.29 36.20
N LYS A 559 -28.55 -21.02 36.66
CA LYS A 559 -29.30 -19.92 36.02
C LYS A 559 -28.67 -19.43 34.71
N ASP A 560 -27.34 -19.40 34.63
CA ASP A 560 -26.63 -18.92 33.44
C ASP A 560 -26.82 -19.89 32.25
N PHE A 561 -26.89 -21.20 32.53
CA PHE A 561 -27.10 -22.23 31.49
C PHE A 561 -28.49 -22.20 30.87
N SER A 562 -29.53 -22.05 31.70
CA SER A 562 -30.90 -21.88 31.21
C SER A 562 -31.04 -20.62 30.35
N TRP A 563 -30.32 -19.56 30.72
CA TRP A 563 -30.28 -18.31 29.96
C TRP A 563 -29.62 -18.47 28.59
N VAL A 564 -28.41 -19.05 28.50
CA VAL A 564 -27.73 -19.28 27.20
C VAL A 564 -28.62 -20.11 26.26
N HIS A 565 -29.18 -21.21 26.75
CA HIS A 565 -30.09 -22.06 25.98
C HIS A 565 -31.33 -21.32 25.48
N ALA A 566 -31.94 -20.51 26.35
CA ALA A 566 -33.09 -19.69 26.00
C ALA A 566 -32.76 -18.67 24.90
N GLN A 567 -31.57 -18.05 24.93
CA GLN A 567 -31.15 -17.09 23.90
C GLN A 567 -30.97 -17.77 22.54
N PHE A 568 -30.28 -18.91 22.45
CA PHE A 568 -30.14 -19.64 21.18
C PHE A 568 -31.51 -20.09 20.63
N THR A 569 -32.40 -20.57 21.50
CA THR A 569 -33.77 -20.95 21.11
C THR A 569 -34.58 -19.75 20.62
N LYS A 570 -34.39 -18.57 21.23
CA LYS A 570 -35.02 -17.33 20.79
C LYS A 570 -34.52 -16.91 19.41
N VAL A 571 -33.21 -16.94 19.15
CA VAL A 571 -32.66 -16.58 17.82
C VAL A 571 -33.16 -17.52 16.73
N ILE A 572 -33.31 -18.83 16.99
CA ILE A 572 -33.92 -19.77 16.03
C ILE A 572 -35.35 -19.32 15.68
N ARG A 573 -36.14 -18.92 16.68
CA ARG A 573 -37.53 -18.47 16.48
C ARG A 573 -37.62 -17.13 15.74
N ASP A 574 -36.71 -16.22 16.05
CA ASP A 574 -36.73 -14.86 15.52
C ASP A 574 -36.29 -14.82 14.05
N GLU A 575 -35.32 -15.66 13.65
CA GLU A 575 -34.75 -15.63 12.29
C GLU A 575 -35.38 -16.65 11.32
N LEU A 576 -35.94 -17.76 11.81
CA LEU A 576 -36.66 -18.74 10.96
C LEU A 576 -38.16 -18.50 11.01
N GLU A 577 -38.82 -18.52 9.85
CA GLU A 577 -40.27 -18.28 9.79
C GLU A 577 -41.06 -19.29 10.64
N PRO A 578 -42.09 -18.85 11.39
CA PRO A 578 -42.88 -19.72 12.25
C PRO A 578 -43.53 -20.91 11.52
N SER A 579 -43.85 -20.75 10.24
CA SER A 579 -44.40 -21.79 9.36
C SER A 579 -43.46 -23.00 9.22
N LEU A 580 -42.15 -22.77 9.09
CA LEU A 580 -41.12 -23.83 8.97
C LEU A 580 -40.89 -24.58 10.29
N LEU A 581 -41.02 -23.87 11.42
CA LEU A 581 -40.83 -24.44 12.76
C LEU A 581 -42.09 -25.18 13.24
N SER A 582 -43.28 -24.67 12.88
CA SER A 582 -44.58 -25.22 13.30
C SER A 582 -44.90 -26.60 12.73
N SER A 583 -44.27 -27.00 11.63
CA SER A 583 -44.43 -28.34 11.06
C SER A 583 -43.51 -29.40 11.67
N TYR A 584 -42.48 -29.03 12.46
CA TYR A 584 -41.42 -29.98 12.86
C TYR A 584 -40.78 -29.80 14.26
N ILE A 585 -41.12 -28.78 15.07
CA ILE A 585 -40.42 -28.46 16.35
C ILE A 585 -41.30 -28.58 17.61
N LEU A 586 -42.57 -29.00 17.49
CA LEU A 586 -43.37 -29.37 18.65
C LEU A 586 -43.30 -30.89 18.88
N ASP A 587 -42.16 -31.33 19.43
CA ASP A 587 -42.04 -32.40 20.43
C ASP A 587 -40.65 -32.35 21.11
#